data_AF-A0A930DE08-F1
#
_entry.id   AF-A0A930DE08-F1
#
_cell.length_a   1.000
_cell.length_b   1.000
_cell.length_c   1.000
_cell.angle_alpha   90.00
_cell.angle_beta   90.00
_cell.angle_gamma   90.00
#
_symmetry.space_group_name_H-M   'P 1'
#
loop_
_entity.id
_entity.type
_entity.pdbx_description
1 polymer ?
#
loop_
_entity_poly.entity_id
_entity_poly.type
_entity_poly.pdbx_seq_one_letter_code
_entity_poly.pdbx_strand_id
1 'polypeptide(L)'
;MSLIDDVINKAKEYIGVTEEPPESNNVVFNTDYYGQEVYDGSVATYPWCVTFLWDIFRISGAEHVFCDGMKTASTESVYSYYKNKNMLFDKGQRGDIILILTAEASKSRRVNHAGIVVSADRDGTYETIEGNTGSGNIANGGMVMTRKRSFEGKGYTIVGFARPSYENKVAKQNSKNTGFNEIPVSARLAVTGNSVRVRTAPNTSSSVVKNLSEGEMLKAVGRIASRHNPWFHISEGYISGNFVRGWIKDYNDNNRWWYVDKDYKYAKAEWKTIEGKDYCFGKDSYLFVKCYIKSSVNGTYYWVDDDGVYQKRYDTESPSRKYRIVE
;
A
#
# COMPACT_ATOMS: atom_id res chain seq x y z
N MET A 1 -5.81 -10.43 -10.64
CA MET A 1 -5.52 -9.15 -11.31
C MET A 1 -4.07 -8.82 -11.00
N SER A 2 -3.28 -8.31 -11.95
CA SER A 2 -1.85 -8.02 -11.67
C SER A 2 -1.72 -6.73 -10.84
N LEU A 3 -0.60 -6.56 -10.11
CA LEU A 3 -0.37 -5.34 -9.33
C LEU A 3 -0.42 -4.07 -10.20
N ILE A 4 -0.02 -4.19 -11.48
CA ILE A 4 -0.14 -3.12 -12.48
C ILE A 4 -1.60 -2.79 -12.74
N ASP A 5 -2.45 -3.81 -12.90
CA ASP A 5 -3.89 -3.63 -13.13
C ASP A 5 -4.57 -2.99 -11.92
N ASP A 6 -4.20 -3.40 -10.71
CA ASP A 6 -4.77 -2.85 -9.47
C ASP A 6 -4.46 -1.34 -9.36
N VAL A 7 -3.20 -0.94 -9.57
CA VAL A 7 -2.78 0.47 -9.56
C VAL A 7 -3.47 1.28 -10.65
N ILE A 8 -3.53 0.76 -11.89
CA ILE A 8 -4.16 1.48 -13.01
C ILE A 8 -5.68 1.59 -12.81
N ASN A 9 -6.33 0.53 -12.34
CA ASN A 9 -7.77 0.58 -12.07
C ASN A 9 -8.08 1.55 -10.92
N LYS A 10 -7.22 1.59 -9.89
CA LYS A 10 -7.34 2.59 -8.83
C LYS A 10 -7.19 4.01 -9.37
N ALA A 11 -6.20 4.27 -10.23
CA ALA A 11 -6.04 5.57 -10.88
C ALA A 11 -7.29 5.98 -11.68
N LYS A 12 -7.93 5.03 -12.37
CA LYS A 12 -9.15 5.28 -13.16
C LYS A 12 -10.34 5.71 -12.31
N GLU A 13 -10.49 5.17 -11.09
CA GLU A 13 -11.57 5.54 -10.17
C GLU A 13 -11.51 7.03 -9.78
N TYR A 14 -10.32 7.63 -9.83
CA TYR A 14 -10.10 9.02 -9.44
C TYR A 14 -10.17 10.02 -10.59
N ILE A 15 -10.39 9.58 -11.85
CA ILE A 15 -10.53 10.51 -12.98
C ILE A 15 -11.68 11.48 -12.70
N GLY A 16 -11.41 12.78 -12.84
CA GLY A 16 -12.35 13.86 -12.56
C GLY A 16 -12.30 14.41 -11.14
N VAL A 17 -11.51 13.82 -10.23
CA VAL A 17 -11.26 14.42 -8.91
C VAL A 17 -10.44 15.70 -9.08
N THR A 18 -10.91 16.76 -8.41
CA THR A 18 -10.30 18.09 -8.42
C THR A 18 -9.89 18.53 -7.03
N GLU A 19 -9.07 19.58 -6.98
CA GLU A 19 -8.84 20.35 -5.76
C GLU A 19 -10.11 21.08 -5.29
N GLU A 20 -10.24 21.30 -3.98
CA GLU A 20 -11.31 22.10 -3.38
C GLU A 20 -10.76 23.00 -2.25
N PRO A 21 -10.77 24.33 -2.41
CA PRO A 21 -11.24 25.07 -3.58
C PRO A 21 -10.31 24.92 -4.81
N PRO A 22 -10.75 25.30 -6.02
CA PRO A 22 -9.89 25.30 -7.20
C PRO A 22 -8.59 26.09 -6.99
N GLU A 23 -7.48 25.60 -7.54
CA GLU A 23 -6.12 26.19 -7.44
C GLU A 23 -5.54 26.27 -6.03
N SER A 24 -6.07 25.48 -5.09
CA SER A 24 -5.62 25.47 -3.70
C SER A 24 -4.61 24.37 -3.36
N ASN A 25 -4.45 23.39 -4.24
CA ASN A 25 -3.79 22.11 -3.95
C ASN A 25 -4.39 21.34 -2.74
N ASN A 26 -5.57 21.73 -2.23
CA ASN A 26 -6.27 20.93 -1.23
C ASN A 26 -7.08 19.82 -1.91
N VAL A 27 -6.61 18.58 -1.76
CA VAL A 27 -7.16 17.40 -2.41
C VAL A 27 -6.95 16.19 -1.53
N VAL A 28 -7.77 15.15 -1.71
CA VAL A 28 -7.72 13.91 -0.92
C VAL A 28 -6.32 13.28 -0.89
N PHE A 29 -5.58 13.28 -2.02
CA PHE A 29 -4.24 12.68 -2.08
C PHE A 29 -3.22 13.41 -1.21
N ASN A 30 -3.33 14.74 -1.12
CA ASN A 30 -2.51 15.52 -0.21
C ASN A 30 -2.93 15.30 1.24
N THR A 31 -4.22 15.25 1.51
CA THR A 31 -4.73 14.94 2.87
C THR A 31 -4.22 13.59 3.36
N ASP A 32 -4.29 12.55 2.52
CA ASP A 32 -3.80 11.21 2.84
C ASP A 32 -2.27 11.18 3.00
N TYR A 33 -1.54 11.98 2.22
CA TYR A 33 -0.08 12.08 2.32
C TYR A 33 0.38 12.84 3.58
N TYR A 34 -0.20 14.00 3.88
CA TYR A 34 0.21 14.87 4.98
C TYR A 34 -0.48 14.56 6.31
N GLY A 35 -1.54 13.75 6.30
CA GLY A 35 -2.34 13.39 7.48
C GLY A 35 -3.32 14.48 7.93
N GLN A 36 -3.45 15.56 7.15
CA GLN A 36 -4.35 16.68 7.35
C GLN A 36 -4.53 17.43 6.03
N GLU A 37 -5.61 18.21 5.91
CA GLU A 37 -5.79 19.12 4.78
C GLU A 37 -4.64 20.13 4.71
N VAL A 38 -4.20 20.40 3.48
CA VAL A 38 -3.14 21.37 3.19
C VAL A 38 -3.57 22.26 2.03
N TYR A 39 -3.11 23.51 2.06
CA TYR A 39 -3.46 24.53 1.08
C TYR A 39 -2.20 25.29 0.69
N ASP A 40 -2.13 25.71 -0.56
CA ASP A 40 -1.11 26.67 -0.98
C ASP A 40 -1.18 27.95 -0.14
N GLY A 41 -0.01 28.47 0.19
CA GLY A 41 0.16 29.72 0.91
C GLY A 41 1.45 30.42 0.54
N SER A 42 1.71 31.56 1.19
CA SER A 42 2.90 32.38 0.91
C SER A 42 4.23 31.68 1.24
N VAL A 43 4.19 30.61 2.05
CA VAL A 43 5.38 29.91 2.57
C VAL A 43 5.60 28.55 1.91
N ALA A 44 4.54 27.92 1.40
CA ALA A 44 4.62 26.57 0.84
C ALA A 44 3.53 26.35 -0.21
N THR A 45 3.85 25.54 -1.21
CA THR A 45 2.90 25.02 -2.20
C THR A 45 2.92 23.49 -2.18
N TYR A 46 1.79 22.87 -2.53
CA TYR A 46 1.56 21.43 -2.37
C TYR A 46 1.19 20.74 -3.69
N PRO A 47 2.01 20.85 -4.76
CA PRO A 47 1.71 20.17 -6.01
C PRO A 47 1.58 18.66 -5.79
N TRP A 48 0.51 18.08 -6.33
CA TRP A 48 0.04 16.75 -5.90
C TRP A 48 0.12 15.67 -6.96
N CYS A 49 0.80 15.88 -8.09
CA CYS A 49 0.97 14.84 -9.10
C CYS A 49 1.67 13.59 -8.54
N VAL A 50 2.64 13.74 -7.64
CA VAL A 50 3.34 12.62 -7.00
C VAL A 50 2.60 12.11 -5.77
N THR A 51 1.93 12.96 -4.99
CA THR A 51 1.10 12.45 -3.88
C THR A 51 -0.06 11.62 -4.41
N PHE A 52 -0.67 12.00 -5.53
CA PHE A 52 -1.60 11.15 -6.29
C PHE A 52 -0.98 9.79 -6.63
N LEU A 53 0.20 9.77 -7.25
CA LEU A 53 0.88 8.51 -7.59
C LEU A 53 1.18 7.67 -6.34
N TRP A 54 1.78 8.26 -5.31
CA TRP A 54 2.05 7.55 -4.05
C TRP A 54 0.76 6.94 -3.47
N ASP A 55 -0.34 7.70 -3.52
CA ASP A 55 -1.59 7.31 -2.90
C ASP A 55 -2.30 6.19 -3.65
N ILE A 56 -2.37 6.23 -4.99
CA ILE A 56 -2.95 5.12 -5.76
C ILE A 56 -2.15 3.83 -5.59
N PHE A 57 -0.82 3.90 -5.40
CA PHE A 57 -0.02 2.71 -5.08
C PHE A 57 -0.33 2.22 -3.67
N ARG A 58 -0.41 3.11 -2.67
CA ARG A 58 -0.76 2.77 -1.28
C ARG A 58 -2.14 2.12 -1.16
N ILE A 59 -3.18 2.75 -1.73
CA ILE A 59 -4.56 2.26 -1.66
C ILE A 59 -4.69 0.90 -2.36
N SER A 60 -3.87 0.66 -3.38
CA SER A 60 -3.82 -0.63 -4.10
C SER A 60 -2.96 -1.70 -3.40
N GLY A 61 -2.35 -1.41 -2.24
CA GLY A 61 -1.41 -2.33 -1.58
C GLY A 61 -0.06 -2.51 -2.31
N ALA A 62 0.24 -1.59 -3.23
CA ALA A 62 1.42 -1.54 -4.08
C ALA A 62 2.46 -0.52 -3.60
N GLU A 63 2.34 0.04 -2.39
CA GLU A 63 3.27 1.05 -1.86
C GLU A 63 4.73 0.59 -1.92
N HIS A 64 4.96 -0.70 -1.69
CA HIS A 64 6.29 -1.30 -1.68
C HIS A 64 6.99 -1.32 -3.04
N VAL A 65 6.28 -1.12 -4.16
CA VAL A 65 6.91 -1.01 -5.49
C VAL A 65 7.06 0.44 -5.95
N PHE A 66 6.34 1.38 -5.34
CA PHE A 66 6.53 2.82 -5.54
C PHE A 66 7.80 3.26 -4.81
N CYS A 67 8.88 3.51 -5.56
CA CYS A 67 10.17 3.90 -5.00
C CYS A 67 10.66 2.98 -3.84
N ASP A 68 10.44 1.67 -3.95
CA ASP A 68 10.66 0.67 -2.87
C ASP A 68 10.03 1.05 -1.51
N GLY A 69 8.82 1.62 -1.51
CA GLY A 69 8.12 2.04 -0.29
C GLY A 69 8.48 3.44 0.20
N MET A 70 9.26 4.22 -0.55
CA MET A 70 9.58 5.59 -0.18
C MET A 70 8.31 6.46 -0.21
N LYS A 71 7.99 7.06 0.94
CA LYS A 71 7.00 8.14 1.03
C LYS A 71 7.63 9.44 0.52
N THR A 72 7.23 9.88 -0.68
CA THR A 72 7.71 11.14 -1.28
C THR A 72 6.60 11.84 -2.06
N ALA A 73 6.64 13.17 -2.07
CA ALA A 73 5.82 14.06 -2.89
C ALA A 73 6.62 14.74 -4.03
N SER A 74 7.90 14.39 -4.20
CA SER A 74 8.82 15.10 -5.09
C SER A 74 9.08 14.33 -6.38
N THR A 75 8.80 14.95 -7.53
CA THR A 75 9.15 14.38 -8.84
C THR A 75 10.65 14.18 -9.00
N GLU A 76 11.48 15.09 -8.44
CA GLU A 76 12.94 14.95 -8.46
C GLU A 76 13.41 13.74 -7.65
N SER A 77 12.76 13.46 -6.51
CA SER A 77 13.05 12.25 -5.74
C SER A 77 12.71 10.99 -6.53
N VAL A 78 11.56 10.95 -7.21
CA VAL A 78 11.18 9.83 -8.08
C VAL A 78 12.20 9.66 -9.22
N TYR A 79 12.55 10.75 -9.92
CA TYR A 79 13.55 10.73 -10.99
C TYR A 79 14.91 10.20 -10.50
N SER A 80 15.47 10.80 -9.44
CA SER A 80 16.75 10.41 -8.91
C SER A 80 16.75 8.96 -8.44
N TYR A 81 15.66 8.52 -7.80
CA TYR A 81 15.51 7.14 -7.34
C TYR A 81 15.62 6.14 -8.50
N TYR A 82 14.77 6.27 -9.52
CA TYR A 82 14.73 5.32 -10.64
C TYR A 82 15.98 5.43 -11.52
N LYS A 83 16.51 6.64 -11.73
CA LYS A 83 17.77 6.84 -12.47
C LYS A 83 18.94 6.14 -11.78
N ASN A 84 19.12 6.34 -10.47
CA ASN A 84 20.25 5.77 -9.73
C ASN A 84 20.20 4.24 -9.64
N LYS A 85 19.01 3.64 -9.81
CA LYS A 85 18.83 2.18 -9.88
C LYS A 85 18.88 1.60 -11.29
N ASN A 86 19.18 2.41 -12.31
CA ASN A 86 19.09 2.02 -13.72
C ASN A 86 17.70 1.47 -14.11
N MET A 87 16.66 2.06 -13.53
CA MET A 87 15.25 1.70 -13.74
C MET A 87 14.46 2.85 -14.39
N LEU A 88 15.17 3.78 -15.04
CA LEU A 88 14.63 4.83 -15.87
C LEU A 88 14.95 4.49 -17.33
N PHE A 89 13.92 4.43 -18.17
CA PHE A 89 14.01 3.96 -19.56
C PHE A 89 13.55 5.02 -20.56
N ASP A 90 14.09 4.97 -21.78
CA ASP A 90 13.71 5.88 -22.87
C ASP A 90 12.45 5.41 -23.63
N LYS A 91 12.04 4.15 -23.43
CA LYS A 91 10.82 3.60 -24.03
C LYS A 91 9.86 3.14 -22.94
N GLY A 92 8.68 3.77 -22.93
CA GLY A 92 7.64 3.49 -21.96
C GLY A 92 6.88 2.20 -22.24
N GLN A 93 6.32 1.63 -21.18
CA GLN A 93 5.34 0.55 -21.25
C GLN A 93 4.24 0.78 -20.20
N ARG A 94 3.15 0.02 -20.34
CA ARG A 94 2.07 0.00 -19.36
C ARG A 94 2.60 -0.26 -17.94
N GLY A 95 2.15 0.55 -16.99
CA GLY A 95 2.59 0.52 -15.59
C GLY A 95 3.81 1.41 -15.31
N ASP A 96 4.51 1.93 -16.31
CA ASP A 96 5.59 2.87 -16.01
C ASP A 96 5.05 4.18 -15.44
N ILE A 97 5.83 4.82 -14.57
CA ILE A 97 5.64 6.22 -14.18
C ILE A 97 6.31 7.08 -15.26
N ILE A 98 5.53 7.80 -16.05
CA ILE A 98 6.08 8.78 -17.00
C ILE A 98 6.59 9.98 -16.21
N LEU A 99 7.81 10.44 -16.52
CA LEU A 99 8.42 11.63 -15.93
C LEU A 99 8.53 12.73 -16.98
N ILE A 100 8.04 13.91 -16.64
CA ILE A 100 7.85 15.02 -17.57
C ILE A 100 8.49 16.29 -17.02
N LEU A 101 9.17 17.02 -17.91
CA LEU A 101 9.58 18.40 -17.69
C LEU A 101 8.67 19.30 -18.52
N THR A 102 7.79 20.06 -17.87
CA THR A 102 6.91 21.00 -18.57
C THR A 102 7.67 22.25 -19.01
N ALA A 103 7.17 22.94 -20.03
CA ALA A 103 7.75 24.19 -20.52
C ALA A 103 7.76 25.32 -19.47
N GLU A 104 6.94 25.20 -18.42
CA GLU A 104 6.84 26.13 -17.30
C GLU A 104 7.84 25.83 -16.16
N ALA A 105 8.59 24.72 -16.26
CA ALA A 105 9.54 24.35 -15.24
C ALA A 105 10.69 25.38 -15.14
N SER A 106 11.15 25.66 -13.92
CA SER A 106 12.36 26.47 -13.73
C SER A 106 13.56 25.80 -14.39
N LYS A 107 14.50 26.60 -14.93
CA LYS A 107 15.68 26.12 -15.66
C LYS A 107 16.56 25.11 -14.90
N SER A 108 16.45 25.07 -13.57
CA SER A 108 17.18 24.18 -12.69
C SER A 108 16.58 22.78 -12.54
N ARG A 109 15.33 22.57 -12.96
CA ARG A 109 14.63 21.28 -12.79
C ARG A 109 14.92 20.32 -13.91
N ARG A 110 15.02 19.04 -13.56
CA ARG A 110 15.13 17.92 -14.51
C ARG A 110 13.77 17.29 -14.76
N VAL A 111 12.88 17.38 -13.78
CA VAL A 111 11.50 16.91 -13.87
C VAL A 111 10.61 17.77 -12.95
N ASN A 112 9.37 18.03 -13.36
CA ASN A 112 8.38 18.70 -12.52
C ASN A 112 6.98 18.11 -12.61
N HIS A 113 6.77 17.07 -13.42
CA HIS A 113 5.48 16.39 -13.50
C HIS A 113 5.63 14.88 -13.68
N ALA A 114 4.59 14.13 -13.30
CA ALA A 114 4.57 12.67 -13.42
C ALA A 114 3.14 12.12 -13.57
N GLY A 115 3.03 10.92 -14.16
CA GLY A 115 1.77 10.18 -14.30
C GLY A 115 1.99 8.69 -14.42
N ILE A 116 0.91 7.90 -14.38
CA ILE A 116 0.96 6.45 -14.62
C ILE A 116 0.61 6.14 -16.07
N VAL A 117 1.43 5.33 -16.75
CA VAL A 117 1.20 4.90 -18.14
C VAL A 117 0.17 3.76 -18.16
N VAL A 118 -0.95 4.00 -18.84
CA VAL A 118 -2.05 3.04 -19.03
C VAL A 118 -1.84 2.18 -20.28
N SER A 119 -1.33 2.78 -21.36
CA SER A 119 -0.96 2.07 -22.59
C SER A 119 0.28 2.71 -23.25
N ALA A 120 1.01 1.89 -23.99
CA ALA A 120 1.99 2.35 -24.97
C ALA A 120 1.50 1.93 -26.35
N ASP A 121 1.12 2.91 -27.16
CA ASP A 121 0.44 2.70 -28.43
C ASP A 121 1.46 2.52 -29.57
N ARG A 122 1.02 1.85 -30.65
CA ARG A 122 1.90 1.54 -31.79
C ARG A 122 2.37 2.78 -32.55
N ASP A 123 1.65 3.89 -32.44
CA ASP A 123 1.97 5.19 -33.05
C ASP A 123 3.05 5.96 -32.27
N GLY A 124 3.63 5.38 -31.21
CA GLY A 124 4.65 6.02 -30.38
C GLY A 124 4.08 6.96 -29.32
N THR A 125 2.77 6.93 -29.13
CA THR A 125 2.08 7.70 -28.09
C THR A 125 1.79 6.84 -26.85
N TYR A 126 1.51 7.50 -25.73
CA TYR A 126 1.25 6.87 -24.45
C TYR A 126 -0.06 7.42 -23.87
N GLU A 127 -1.00 6.55 -23.53
CA GLU A 127 -2.12 6.92 -22.68
C GLU A 127 -1.66 6.90 -21.22
N THR A 128 -1.98 7.95 -20.48
CA THR A 128 -1.55 8.14 -19.09
C THR A 128 -2.69 8.66 -18.24
N ILE A 129 -2.66 8.38 -16.93
CA ILE A 129 -3.49 9.06 -15.94
C ILE A 129 -2.56 9.88 -15.05
N GLU A 130 -2.89 11.16 -14.92
CA GLU A 130 -2.05 12.15 -14.26
C GLU A 130 -2.89 12.93 -13.25
N GLY A 131 -2.36 13.15 -12.05
CA GLY A 131 -2.92 14.07 -11.07
C GLY A 131 -2.30 15.47 -11.24
N ASN A 132 -2.96 16.49 -10.70
CA ASN A 132 -2.57 17.89 -10.82
C ASN A 132 -2.30 18.35 -12.27
N THR A 133 -3.14 17.94 -13.22
CA THR A 133 -2.98 18.29 -14.65
C THR A 133 -4.27 18.82 -15.26
N GLY A 134 -4.15 19.51 -16.40
CA GLY A 134 -5.26 20.22 -17.04
C GLY A 134 -5.06 20.44 -18.53
N SER A 135 -6.10 20.98 -19.18
CA SER A 135 -6.14 21.19 -20.63
C SER A 135 -5.17 22.28 -21.11
N GLY A 136 -4.92 23.31 -20.29
CA GLY A 136 -3.96 24.39 -20.56
C GLY A 136 -2.63 24.29 -19.79
N ASN A 137 -2.67 23.86 -18.52
CA ASN A 137 -1.48 23.69 -17.68
C ASN A 137 -1.28 22.20 -17.32
N ILE A 138 -0.14 21.64 -17.70
CA ILE A 138 0.16 20.23 -17.49
C ILE A 138 0.56 19.92 -16.03
N ALA A 139 1.12 20.89 -15.29
CA ALA A 139 1.67 20.65 -13.95
C ALA A 139 0.82 21.20 -12.78
N ASN A 140 -0.17 22.06 -13.07
CA ASN A 140 -1.04 22.70 -12.07
C ASN A 140 -2.50 22.78 -12.53
N GLY A 141 -2.97 21.78 -13.29
CA GLY A 141 -4.32 21.85 -13.85
C GLY A 141 -5.43 21.39 -12.90
N GLY A 142 -5.08 21.07 -11.65
CA GLY A 142 -6.04 20.91 -10.57
C GLY A 142 -6.95 19.69 -10.63
N MET A 143 -6.71 18.74 -11.54
CA MET A 143 -7.56 17.56 -11.75
C MET A 143 -6.76 16.27 -12.03
N VAL A 144 -7.36 15.13 -11.69
CA VAL A 144 -6.94 13.81 -12.22
C VAL A 144 -7.59 13.58 -13.58
N MET A 145 -6.80 13.35 -14.63
CA MET A 145 -7.36 13.10 -15.96
C MET A 145 -6.49 12.19 -16.82
N THR A 146 -7.12 11.61 -17.84
CA THR A 146 -6.42 10.90 -18.91
C THR A 146 -5.70 11.89 -19.82
N ARG A 147 -4.45 11.59 -20.17
CA ARG A 147 -3.64 12.36 -21.14
C ARG A 147 -3.00 11.44 -22.16
N LYS A 148 -2.95 11.92 -23.41
CA LYS A 148 -2.16 11.30 -24.48
C LYS A 148 -0.83 12.03 -24.59
N ARG A 149 0.28 11.32 -24.38
CA ARG A 149 1.65 11.86 -24.37
C ARG A 149 2.47 11.31 -25.53
N SER A 150 3.37 12.11 -26.08
CA SER A 150 4.32 11.69 -27.12
C SER A 150 5.62 12.48 -27.01
N PHE A 151 6.70 11.96 -27.58
CA PHE A 151 7.99 12.67 -27.62
C PHE A 151 7.95 13.95 -28.45
N GLU A 152 7.00 14.05 -29.38
CA GLU A 152 6.75 15.24 -30.22
C GLU A 152 5.69 16.17 -29.63
N GLY A 153 5.23 15.89 -28.40
CA GLY A 153 4.23 16.69 -27.71
C GLY A 153 4.70 18.13 -27.46
N LYS A 154 3.76 19.08 -27.49
CA LYS A 154 4.03 20.50 -27.19
C LYS A 154 3.81 20.82 -25.72
N GLY A 155 4.60 21.76 -25.19
CA GLY A 155 4.46 22.26 -23.81
C GLY A 155 5.15 21.39 -22.75
N TYR A 156 5.82 20.31 -23.16
CA TYR A 156 6.57 19.44 -22.26
C TYR A 156 7.62 18.60 -23.00
N THR A 157 8.52 18.01 -22.24
CA THR A 157 9.48 16.99 -22.68
C THR A 157 9.30 15.74 -21.82
N ILE A 158 9.19 14.58 -22.45
CA ILE A 158 9.26 13.29 -21.74
C ILE A 158 10.72 13.07 -21.34
N VAL A 159 10.99 13.08 -20.05
CA VAL A 159 12.33 12.90 -19.47
C VAL A 159 12.70 11.42 -19.46
N GLY A 160 11.72 10.54 -19.29
CA GLY A 160 11.87 9.10 -19.31
C GLY A 160 10.72 8.40 -18.61
N PHE A 161 10.83 7.07 -18.52
CA PHE A 161 9.84 6.18 -17.95
C PHE A 161 10.45 5.44 -16.78
N ALA A 162 10.06 5.81 -15.57
CA ALA A 162 10.42 5.10 -14.35
C ALA A 162 9.62 3.80 -14.30
N ARG A 163 10.29 2.66 -14.19
CA ARG A 163 9.63 1.34 -14.21
C ARG A 163 9.65 0.70 -12.83
N PRO A 164 8.57 0.82 -12.03
CA PRO A 164 8.44 0.06 -10.80
C PRO A 164 8.61 -1.43 -11.07
N SER A 165 9.26 -2.13 -10.13
CA SER A 165 9.34 -3.59 -10.16
C SER A 165 8.02 -4.16 -9.63
N TYR A 166 7.00 -4.21 -10.48
CA TYR A 166 5.69 -4.80 -10.14
C TYR A 166 5.73 -6.30 -9.97
N GLU A 167 6.75 -6.94 -10.54
CA GLU A 167 7.11 -8.28 -10.11
C GLU A 167 7.45 -8.18 -8.64
N ASN A 168 6.74 -8.94 -7.80
CA ASN A 168 7.19 -9.21 -6.46
C ASN A 168 8.66 -9.61 -6.59
N LYS A 169 9.57 -8.71 -6.18
CA LYS A 169 10.83 -9.15 -5.62
C LYS A 169 10.47 -9.79 -4.27
N VAL A 170 9.77 -10.93 -4.33
CA VAL A 170 10.34 -12.11 -3.70
C VAL A 170 11.75 -12.07 -4.26
N ALA A 171 12.71 -11.60 -3.47
CA ALA A 171 14.09 -11.87 -3.77
C ALA A 171 14.10 -13.32 -4.28
N LYS A 172 14.74 -13.59 -5.41
CA LYS A 172 15.11 -14.98 -5.73
C LYS A 172 16.07 -15.48 -4.64
N GLN A 173 15.61 -15.60 -3.40
CA GLN A 173 15.85 -16.79 -2.65
C GLN A 173 15.16 -17.86 -3.47
N ASN A 174 15.96 -18.78 -3.96
CA ASN A 174 15.49 -20.03 -4.53
C ASN A 174 14.24 -20.48 -3.77
N SER A 175 13.06 -20.35 -4.38
CA SER A 175 11.96 -21.21 -3.99
C SER A 175 12.40 -22.61 -4.39
N LYS A 176 13.18 -23.24 -3.49
CA LYS A 176 13.03 -24.68 -3.32
C LYS A 176 11.54 -24.83 -3.09
N ASN A 177 10.86 -25.42 -4.06
CA ASN A 177 9.49 -25.85 -3.93
C ASN A 177 9.49 -26.77 -2.70
N THR A 178 9.18 -26.23 -1.52
CA THR A 178 9.36 -26.94 -0.25
C THR A 178 8.27 -27.99 -0.04
N GLY A 179 7.30 -28.08 -0.97
CA GLY A 179 6.19 -29.03 -0.92
C GLY A 179 5.16 -28.71 0.18
N PHE A 180 5.28 -27.55 0.84
CA PHE A 180 4.35 -27.12 1.88
C PHE A 180 3.34 -26.12 1.31
N ASN A 181 2.04 -26.33 1.58
CA ASN A 181 0.96 -25.42 1.20
C ASN A 181 1.04 -24.12 2.02
N GLU A 182 1.90 -23.20 1.59
CA GLU A 182 2.19 -21.94 2.25
C GLU A 182 1.24 -20.83 1.78
N ILE A 183 0.69 -20.07 2.74
CA ILE A 183 -0.10 -18.86 2.50
C ILE A 183 0.87 -17.68 2.58
N PRO A 184 0.98 -16.84 1.53
CA PRO A 184 1.82 -15.64 1.61
C PRO A 184 1.23 -14.66 2.62
N VAL A 185 2.09 -14.03 3.44
CA VAL A 185 1.66 -13.05 4.44
C VAL A 185 2.62 -11.87 4.51
N SER A 186 2.12 -10.75 5.03
CA SER A 186 2.96 -9.66 5.55
C SER A 186 2.69 -9.55 7.04
N ALA A 187 3.70 -9.84 7.86
CA ALA A 187 3.55 -9.79 9.31
C ALA A 187 4.79 -9.24 9.99
N ARG A 188 4.57 -8.46 11.06
CA ARG A 188 5.59 -8.06 12.04
C ARG A 188 5.26 -8.74 13.35
N LEU A 189 6.09 -9.70 13.74
CA LEU A 189 5.82 -10.61 14.85
C LEU A 189 6.85 -10.43 15.96
N ALA A 190 6.39 -10.29 17.19
CA ALA A 190 7.23 -10.34 18.39
C ALA A 190 7.37 -11.80 18.84
N VAL A 191 8.59 -12.22 19.18
CA VAL A 191 8.85 -13.53 19.79
C VAL A 191 8.35 -13.54 21.24
N THR A 192 7.61 -14.57 21.64
CA THR A 192 6.92 -14.65 22.95
C THR A 192 7.55 -15.65 23.94
N GLY A 193 8.76 -16.11 23.66
CA GLY A 193 9.52 -17.00 24.53
C GLY A 193 11.01 -16.89 24.32
N ASN A 194 11.79 -17.39 25.27
CA ASN A 194 13.25 -17.37 25.19
C ASN A 194 13.79 -18.62 24.49
N SER A 195 14.90 -18.50 23.77
CA SER A 195 15.54 -19.58 23.01
C SER A 195 14.62 -20.28 21.99
N VAL A 196 13.78 -19.48 21.30
CA VAL A 196 12.87 -19.98 20.27
C VAL A 196 13.65 -20.32 19.00
N ARG A 197 13.50 -21.55 18.52
CA ARG A 197 14.28 -22.08 17.41
C ARG A 197 13.70 -21.66 16.06
N VAL A 198 14.54 -21.05 15.22
CA VAL A 198 14.33 -20.95 13.77
C VAL A 198 14.88 -22.22 13.15
N ARG A 199 14.13 -22.84 12.23
CA ARG A 199 14.47 -24.13 11.63
C ARG A 199 14.51 -24.08 10.12
N THR A 200 15.25 -25.00 9.51
CA THR A 200 15.38 -25.08 8.05
C THR A 200 14.11 -25.56 7.33
N ALA A 201 13.19 -26.21 8.05
CA ALA A 201 11.89 -26.64 7.55
C ALA A 201 10.81 -26.49 8.65
N PRO A 202 9.52 -26.46 8.31
CA PRO A 202 8.41 -26.29 9.25
C PRO A 202 8.08 -27.57 10.04
N ASN A 203 9.07 -28.15 10.72
CA ASN A 203 8.90 -29.30 11.60
C ASN A 203 9.96 -29.31 12.71
N THR A 204 9.71 -30.05 13.79
CA THR A 204 10.60 -30.10 14.96
C THR A 204 11.83 -30.99 14.77
N SER A 205 11.85 -31.84 13.74
CA SER A 205 12.97 -32.73 13.40
C SER A 205 14.04 -32.07 12.53
N SER A 206 13.76 -30.95 11.85
CA SER A 206 14.72 -30.29 10.97
C SER A 206 15.76 -29.48 11.74
N SER A 207 16.93 -29.29 11.12
CA SER A 207 18.06 -28.55 11.69
C SER A 207 17.66 -27.16 12.20
N VAL A 208 18.24 -26.77 13.33
CA VAL A 208 18.11 -25.43 13.90
C VAL A 208 19.06 -24.50 13.17
N VAL A 209 18.55 -23.36 12.71
CA VAL A 209 19.31 -22.28 12.08
C VAL A 209 19.88 -21.36 13.14
N LYS A 210 19.02 -20.90 14.07
CA LYS A 210 19.39 -20.04 15.20
C LYS A 210 18.34 -20.10 16.30
N ASN A 211 18.66 -19.49 17.43
CA ASN A 211 17.73 -19.25 18.54
C ASN A 211 17.42 -17.76 18.63
N LEU A 212 16.19 -17.44 18.99
CA LEU A 212 15.69 -16.09 19.19
C LEU A 212 15.29 -15.90 20.65
N SER A 213 15.46 -14.68 21.13
CA SER A 213 15.12 -14.23 22.47
C SER A 213 13.72 -13.63 22.49
N GLU A 214 13.11 -13.61 23.67
CA GLU A 214 11.82 -12.97 23.86
C GLU A 214 11.87 -11.48 23.51
N GLY A 215 10.83 -10.98 22.84
CA GLY A 215 10.73 -9.58 22.40
C GLY A 215 11.41 -9.27 21.07
N GLU A 216 12.19 -10.20 20.49
CA GLU A 216 12.75 -9.99 19.15
C GLU A 216 11.65 -9.82 18.10
N MET A 217 11.83 -8.86 17.19
CA MET A 217 10.87 -8.55 16.14
C MET A 217 11.28 -9.19 14.81
N LEU A 218 10.35 -9.91 14.20
CA LEU A 218 10.56 -10.66 12.97
C LEU A 218 9.63 -10.17 11.87
N LYS A 219 10.08 -10.30 10.63
CA LYS A 219 9.23 -10.15 9.44
C LYS A 219 8.93 -11.55 8.89
N ALA A 220 7.66 -11.92 8.82
CA ALA A 220 7.23 -13.14 8.16
C ALA A 220 6.63 -12.84 6.79
N VAL A 221 6.95 -13.71 5.83
CA VAL A 221 6.56 -13.61 4.41
C VAL A 221 5.58 -14.70 3.98
N GLY A 222 5.44 -15.74 4.79
CA GLY A 222 4.43 -16.76 4.59
C GLY A 222 4.11 -17.50 5.89
N ARG A 223 3.02 -18.28 5.85
CA ARG A 223 2.58 -19.12 6.95
C ARG A 223 2.06 -20.45 6.46
N ILE A 224 2.22 -21.46 7.29
CA ILE A 224 1.61 -22.77 7.09
C ILE A 224 0.47 -22.90 8.09
N ALA A 225 -0.75 -22.85 7.58
CA ALA A 225 -1.95 -23.03 8.38
C ALA A 225 -2.07 -24.50 8.78
N SER A 226 -1.96 -24.77 10.08
CA SER A 226 -2.16 -26.10 10.66
C SER A 226 -2.82 -25.96 12.01
N ARG A 227 -3.79 -26.84 12.31
CA ARG A 227 -4.48 -26.88 13.60
C ARG A 227 -3.56 -27.27 14.76
N HIS A 228 -2.49 -28.01 14.47
CA HIS A 228 -1.63 -28.60 15.51
C HIS A 228 -0.20 -28.09 15.46
N ASN A 229 0.26 -27.61 14.30
CA ASN A 229 1.65 -27.24 14.12
C ASN A 229 1.78 -26.06 13.14
N PRO A 230 1.37 -24.85 13.54
CA PRO A 230 1.47 -23.67 12.69
C PRO A 230 2.92 -23.20 12.60
N TRP A 231 3.30 -22.69 11.43
CA TRP A 231 4.63 -22.12 11.19
C TRP A 231 4.54 -20.81 10.42
N PHE A 232 5.49 -19.93 10.69
CA PHE A 232 5.74 -18.73 9.90
C PHE A 232 7.11 -18.83 9.24
N HIS A 233 7.16 -18.43 7.99
CA HIS A 233 8.38 -18.37 7.19
C HIS A 233 8.95 -16.95 7.27
N ILE A 234 10.19 -16.87 7.72
CA ILE A 234 11.00 -15.66 7.81
C ILE A 234 12.22 -15.82 6.88
N SER A 235 12.97 -14.74 6.64
CA SER A 235 14.10 -14.75 5.70
C SER A 235 15.19 -15.82 5.96
N GLU A 236 15.29 -16.30 7.20
CA GLU A 236 16.30 -17.26 7.65
C GLU A 236 15.75 -18.67 7.89
N GLY A 237 14.44 -18.90 7.75
CA GLY A 237 13.82 -20.22 7.97
C GLY A 237 12.41 -20.14 8.54
N TYR A 238 12.02 -21.16 9.32
CA TYR A 238 10.68 -21.32 9.87
C TYR A 238 10.69 -21.22 11.38
N ILE A 239 9.74 -20.44 11.93
CA ILE A 239 9.48 -20.31 13.36
C ILE A 239 8.07 -20.85 13.66
N SER A 240 7.89 -21.54 14.77
CA SER A 240 6.57 -22.06 15.16
C SER A 240 5.64 -20.91 15.55
N GLY A 241 4.40 -20.97 15.06
CA GLY A 241 3.34 -20.00 15.36
C GLY A 241 2.97 -19.92 16.85
N ASN A 242 3.36 -20.92 17.65
CA ASN A 242 3.11 -20.91 19.10
C ASN A 242 3.97 -19.89 19.86
N PHE A 243 5.06 -19.41 19.26
CA PHE A 243 6.05 -18.55 19.93
C PHE A 243 6.12 -17.14 19.34
N VAL A 244 5.03 -16.69 18.70
CA VAL A 244 4.93 -15.36 18.10
C VAL A 244 3.63 -14.68 18.49
N ARG A 245 3.64 -13.35 18.47
CA ARG A 245 2.46 -12.50 18.61
C ARG A 245 2.55 -11.33 17.63
N GLY A 246 1.43 -10.93 17.05
CA GLY A 246 1.35 -9.72 16.25
C GLY A 246 0.28 -9.75 15.17
N TRP A 247 0.27 -8.67 14.40
CA TRP A 247 -0.60 -8.49 13.25
C TRP A 247 -0.09 -9.26 12.04
N ILE A 248 -1.00 -9.95 11.36
CA ILE A 248 -0.74 -10.74 10.16
C ILE A 248 -1.73 -10.34 9.09
N LYS A 249 -1.20 -10.08 7.89
CA LYS A 249 -1.98 -9.79 6.68
C LYS A 249 -1.88 -10.98 5.73
N ASP A 250 -2.94 -11.77 5.63
CA ASP A 250 -2.97 -12.92 4.73
C ASP A 250 -3.09 -12.48 3.26
N TYR A 251 -2.48 -13.25 2.35
CA TYR A 251 -2.46 -13.02 0.91
C TYR A 251 -1.87 -11.68 0.46
N ASN A 252 -1.26 -10.95 1.40
CA ASN A 252 -0.80 -9.58 1.21
C ASN A 252 -1.90 -8.62 0.73
N ASP A 253 -3.18 -8.94 0.93
CA ASP A 253 -4.28 -8.04 0.59
C ASP A 253 -4.68 -7.17 1.80
N ASN A 254 -5.33 -6.03 1.55
CA ASN A 254 -5.73 -5.12 2.61
C ASN A 254 -7.04 -5.52 3.32
N ASN A 255 -7.54 -6.73 3.08
CA ASN A 255 -8.86 -7.17 3.54
C ASN A 255 -8.80 -8.30 4.59
N ARG A 256 -7.64 -8.93 4.77
CA ARG A 256 -7.48 -10.14 5.59
C ARG A 256 -6.44 -9.97 6.70
N TRP A 257 -6.64 -8.94 7.51
CA TRP A 257 -5.88 -8.73 8.75
C TRP A 257 -6.41 -9.61 9.87
N TRP A 258 -5.52 -10.24 10.62
CA TRP A 258 -5.86 -10.96 11.84
C TRP A 258 -4.74 -10.80 12.87
N TYR A 259 -5.05 -11.08 14.12
CA TYR A 259 -4.10 -10.95 15.23
C TYR A 259 -3.85 -12.29 15.89
N VAL A 260 -2.58 -12.67 16.00
CA VAL A 260 -2.15 -13.87 16.73
C VAL A 260 -1.49 -13.47 18.05
N ASP A 261 -1.78 -14.23 19.09
CA ASP A 261 -1.18 -14.23 20.41
C ASP A 261 -0.33 -15.49 20.63
N LYS A 262 0.40 -15.50 21.74
CA LYS A 262 1.16 -16.66 22.22
C LYS A 262 0.30 -17.94 22.20
N ASP A 263 0.95 -19.08 21.96
CA ASP A 263 0.34 -20.39 21.81
C ASP A 263 -0.60 -20.50 20.59
N TYR A 264 -0.39 -19.62 19.60
CA TYR A 264 -1.20 -19.53 18.38
C TYR A 264 -2.70 -19.37 18.67
N LYS A 265 -3.03 -18.71 19.78
CA LYS A 265 -4.36 -18.17 20.02
C LYS A 265 -4.55 -16.97 19.12
N TYR A 266 -5.74 -16.75 18.58
CA TYR A 266 -5.97 -15.62 17.68
C TYR A 266 -7.37 -15.07 17.89
N ALA A 267 -7.51 -13.78 17.59
CA ALA A 267 -8.76 -13.09 17.81
C ALA A 267 -9.86 -13.60 16.88
N LYS A 268 -11.02 -13.99 17.42
CA LYS A 268 -12.12 -14.55 16.60
C LYS A 268 -13.48 -14.29 17.22
N ALA A 269 -14.39 -13.72 16.44
CA ALA A 269 -15.75 -13.40 16.86
C ALA A 269 -15.79 -12.62 18.18
N GLU A 270 -14.88 -11.66 18.33
CA GLU A 270 -14.67 -10.94 19.58
C GLU A 270 -14.20 -9.50 19.36
N TRP A 271 -14.45 -8.67 20.37
CA TRP A 271 -13.76 -7.40 20.55
C TRP A 271 -12.48 -7.64 21.35
N LYS A 272 -11.37 -7.06 20.92
CA LYS A 272 -10.06 -7.23 21.56
C LYS A 272 -9.32 -5.90 21.62
N THR A 273 -8.82 -5.58 22.82
CA THR A 273 -7.91 -4.46 23.02
C THR A 273 -6.48 -4.89 22.71
N ILE A 274 -5.84 -4.22 21.76
CA ILE A 274 -4.44 -4.44 21.35
C ILE A 274 -3.74 -3.09 21.44
N GLU A 275 -2.68 -3.00 22.26
CA GLU A 275 -1.88 -1.77 22.43
C GLU A 275 -2.74 -0.53 22.78
N GLY A 276 -3.78 -0.72 23.59
CA GLY A 276 -4.68 0.35 24.04
C GLY A 276 -5.75 0.78 23.03
N LYS A 277 -5.86 0.09 21.90
CA LYS A 277 -6.91 0.31 20.88
C LYS A 277 -7.83 -0.89 20.81
N ASP A 278 -9.12 -0.66 20.59
CA ASP A 278 -10.11 -1.72 20.47
C ASP A 278 -10.38 -2.08 19.01
N TYR A 279 -10.44 -3.37 18.75
CA TYR A 279 -10.61 -3.96 17.43
C TYR A 279 -11.70 -5.03 17.47
N CYS A 280 -12.46 -5.20 16.37
CA CYS A 280 -13.48 -6.24 16.27
C CYS A 280 -13.15 -7.25 15.19
N PHE A 281 -13.20 -8.53 15.53
CA PHE A 281 -12.87 -9.64 14.64
C PHE A 281 -14.10 -10.47 14.32
N GLY A 282 -14.28 -10.80 13.03
CA GLY A 282 -15.37 -11.61 12.53
C GLY A 282 -15.26 -13.09 12.91
N LYS A 283 -16.29 -13.86 12.54
CA LYS A 283 -16.33 -15.33 12.74
C LYS A 283 -15.27 -16.08 11.93
N ASP A 284 -14.76 -15.46 10.88
CA ASP A 284 -13.62 -15.90 10.07
C ASP A 284 -12.27 -15.52 10.67
N SER A 285 -12.25 -14.81 11.80
CA SER A 285 -11.06 -14.30 12.52
C SER A 285 -10.41 -13.08 11.87
N TYR A 286 -11.00 -12.53 10.81
CA TYR A 286 -10.48 -11.32 10.19
C TYR A 286 -11.03 -10.05 10.85
N LEU A 287 -10.18 -9.04 10.90
CA LEU A 287 -10.48 -7.71 11.41
C LEU A 287 -11.52 -7.04 10.52
N PHE A 288 -12.51 -6.42 11.16
CA PHE A 288 -13.41 -5.51 10.48
C PHE A 288 -12.76 -4.14 10.30
N VAL A 289 -12.81 -3.63 9.06
CA VAL A 289 -12.29 -2.31 8.68
C VAL A 289 -13.38 -1.49 7.98
N LYS A 290 -13.36 -0.18 8.16
CA LYS A 290 -14.19 0.83 7.50
C LYS A 290 -15.68 0.46 7.46
N CYS A 291 -16.25 0.15 8.62
CA CYS A 291 -17.63 -0.33 8.70
C CYS A 291 -18.29 -0.03 10.04
N TYR A 292 -19.62 -0.10 10.02
CA TYR A 292 -20.44 -0.13 11.23
C TYR A 292 -20.68 -1.56 11.68
N ILE A 293 -20.46 -1.84 12.96
CA ILE A 293 -20.70 -3.13 13.61
C ILE A 293 -21.93 -2.99 14.49
N LYS A 294 -22.99 -3.73 14.18
CA LYS A 294 -24.25 -3.70 14.93
C LYS A 294 -24.03 -4.33 16.31
N SER A 295 -24.50 -3.63 17.34
CA SER A 295 -24.54 -4.18 18.70
C SER A 295 -25.55 -5.32 18.78
N SER A 296 -25.19 -6.39 19.48
CA SER A 296 -26.12 -7.48 19.82
C SER A 296 -26.98 -7.16 21.05
N VAL A 297 -26.67 -6.09 21.77
CA VAL A 297 -27.28 -5.75 23.07
C VAL A 297 -28.27 -4.61 22.96
N ASN A 298 -28.05 -3.67 22.05
CA ASN A 298 -28.87 -2.47 21.88
C ASN A 298 -28.92 -2.03 20.40
N GLY A 299 -29.57 -0.91 20.12
CA GLY A 299 -29.70 -0.35 18.77
C GLY A 299 -28.45 0.36 18.24
N THR A 300 -27.33 0.35 18.97
CA THR A 300 -26.12 1.08 18.61
C THR A 300 -25.31 0.33 17.54
N TYR A 301 -24.71 1.09 16.62
CA TYR A 301 -23.74 0.64 15.65
C TYR A 301 -22.39 1.28 15.96
N TYR A 302 -21.37 0.45 16.16
CA TYR A 302 -20.02 0.86 16.47
C TYR A 302 -19.21 1.09 15.20
N TRP A 303 -18.54 2.23 15.07
CA TRP A 303 -17.70 2.50 13.90
C TRP A 303 -16.26 2.04 14.10
N VAL A 304 -15.71 1.36 13.09
CA VAL A 304 -14.27 1.10 12.96
C VAL A 304 -13.73 1.76 11.69
N ASP A 305 -12.56 2.38 11.79
CA ASP A 305 -11.90 3.10 10.69
C ASP A 305 -11.16 2.18 9.71
N ASP A 306 -10.40 2.76 8.79
CA ASP A 306 -9.63 2.05 7.75
C ASP A 306 -8.53 1.15 8.34
N ASP A 307 -8.07 1.43 9.56
CA ASP A 307 -7.12 0.60 10.31
C ASP A 307 -7.84 -0.42 11.23
N GLY A 308 -9.19 -0.43 11.21
CA GLY A 308 -10.04 -1.29 12.03
C GLY A 308 -10.13 -0.87 13.50
N VAL A 309 -9.65 0.34 13.83
CA VAL A 309 -9.68 0.87 15.20
C VAL A 309 -11.08 1.38 15.50
N TYR A 310 -11.62 1.00 16.66
CA TYR A 310 -12.88 1.51 17.17
C TYR A 310 -12.83 3.01 17.44
N GLN A 311 -13.86 3.72 16.97
CA GLN A 311 -13.97 5.17 17.12
C GLN A 311 -15.32 5.55 17.74
N LYS A 312 -15.36 5.59 19.08
CA LYS A 312 -16.55 5.91 19.88
C LYS A 312 -17.34 7.15 19.42
N ARG A 313 -16.65 8.18 18.92
CA ARG A 313 -17.28 9.44 18.48
C ARG A 313 -18.23 9.28 17.29
N TYR A 314 -18.17 8.15 16.57
CA TYR A 314 -18.98 7.88 15.38
C TYR A 314 -20.06 6.82 15.63
N ASP A 315 -20.25 6.38 16.87
CA ASP A 315 -21.32 5.46 17.22
C ASP A 315 -22.69 6.10 16.94
N THR A 316 -23.63 5.29 16.47
CA THR A 316 -24.94 5.81 16.01
C THR A 316 -26.03 4.75 16.10
N GLU A 317 -27.29 5.17 16.24
CA GLU A 317 -28.47 4.30 16.08
C GLU A 317 -29.01 4.32 14.64
N SER A 318 -28.42 5.14 13.77
CA SER A 318 -28.84 5.34 12.38
C SER A 318 -27.62 5.40 11.45
N PRO A 319 -26.97 4.26 11.18
CA PRO A 319 -25.74 4.21 10.39
C PRO A 319 -25.99 4.59 8.93
N SER A 320 -25.02 5.29 8.33
CA SER A 320 -25.07 5.59 6.91
C SER A 320 -24.93 4.31 6.08
N ARG A 321 -25.91 4.06 5.20
CA ARG A 321 -25.89 2.93 4.26
C ARG A 321 -24.80 3.01 3.18
N LYS A 322 -24.03 4.10 3.13
CA LYS A 322 -22.85 4.22 2.26
C LYS A 322 -21.70 3.31 2.72
N TYR A 323 -21.69 2.93 3.99
CA TYR A 323 -20.67 2.05 4.57
C TYR A 323 -21.22 0.66 4.80
N ARG A 324 -20.33 -0.33 4.79
CA ARG A 324 -20.69 -1.71 5.15
C ARG A 324 -21.23 -1.73 6.59
N ILE A 325 -22.33 -2.45 6.78
CA ILE A 325 -22.90 -2.74 8.09
C ILE A 325 -22.74 -4.24 8.33
N VAL A 326 -22.11 -4.62 9.44
CA VAL A 326 -21.89 -6.01 9.83
C VAL A 326 -22.66 -6.32 11.11
N GLU A 327 -23.09 -7.58 11.27
CA GLU A 327 -23.86 -8.07 12.41
C GLU A 327 -23.07 -9.00 13.33
#